data_AF-A0A8J7W5G7-F1
#
_entry.id   AF-A0A8J7W5G7-F1
#
_cell.length_a   1.000
_cell.length_b   1.000
_cell.length_c   1.000
_cell.angle_alpha   90.00
_cell.angle_beta   90.00
_cell.angle_gamma   90.00
#
_symmetry.space_group_name_H-M   'P 1'
#
loop_
_entity.id
_entity.type
_entity.pdbx_description
1 polymer ?
#
loop_
_entity_poly.entity_id
_entity_poly.type
_entity_poly.pdbx_seq_one_letter_code
_entity_poly.pdbx_strand_id
1 'polypeptide(L)'
;MGRLEEFKENKQYILEDALGSITPADNREADIYSFMRSYLNDELGGVDKAELLEELAKCITGQPYDRPEAWEPFYSQKEIDELAAVMDRFIDGLTEGCAEGHLPPAKALADKAWSEISMLDEKTGNHLLDSWRRDEIYNWMSEACEASIQEALEIKNSMGGMQML
;
A
#
# COMPACT_ATOMS: atom_id res chain seq x y z
N MET A 1 -19.28 -12.98 8.78
CA MET A 1 -17.95 -12.79 8.21
C MET A 1 -16.95 -13.09 9.32
N GLY A 2 -15.88 -13.84 9.07
CA GLY A 2 -14.82 -14.05 10.07
C GLY A 2 -14.06 -12.75 10.31
N ARG A 3 -13.47 -12.56 11.49
CA ARG A 3 -12.75 -11.31 11.81
C ARG A 3 -11.58 -11.09 10.87
N LEU A 4 -10.85 -12.15 10.53
CA LEU A 4 -9.76 -12.08 9.56
C LEU A 4 -10.22 -11.65 8.17
N GLU A 5 -11.44 -12.00 7.76
CA GLU A 5 -11.95 -11.60 6.44
C GLU A 5 -12.27 -10.09 6.39
N GLU A 6 -12.64 -9.47 7.52
CA GLU A 6 -12.79 -8.00 7.62
C GLU A 6 -11.46 -7.28 7.36
N PHE A 7 -10.32 -7.89 7.70
CA PHE A 7 -9.01 -7.31 7.41
C PHE A 7 -8.68 -7.24 5.91
N LYS A 8 -9.26 -8.12 5.08
CA LYS A 8 -9.13 -8.03 3.62
C LYS A 8 -9.85 -6.83 3.05
N GLU A 9 -10.96 -6.43 3.65
CA GLU A 9 -11.67 -5.21 3.27
C GLU A 9 -10.96 -3.99 3.85
N ASN A 10 -10.52 -4.06 5.11
CA ASN A 10 -9.88 -2.94 5.80
C ASN A 10 -8.54 -2.54 5.18
N LYS A 11 -7.83 -3.40 4.43
CA LYS A 11 -6.60 -2.94 3.74
C LYS A 11 -6.85 -1.90 2.65
N GLN A 12 -8.09 -1.74 2.19
CA GLN A 12 -8.43 -0.96 1.02
C GLN A 12 -8.03 0.52 1.14
N TYR A 13 -8.10 1.12 2.35
CA TYR A 13 -7.69 2.53 2.52
C TYR A 13 -6.19 2.75 2.27
N ILE A 14 -5.34 1.76 2.58
CA ILE A 14 -3.91 1.80 2.30
C ILE A 14 -3.67 1.73 0.79
N LEU A 15 -4.40 0.85 0.10
CA LEU A 15 -4.31 0.67 -1.34
C LEU A 15 -4.84 1.90 -2.10
N GLU A 16 -5.91 2.53 -1.62
CA GLU A 16 -6.46 3.76 -2.18
C GLU A 16 -5.51 4.94 -2.05
N ASP A 17 -4.77 5.05 -0.95
CA ASP A 17 -3.73 6.07 -0.79
C ASP A 17 -2.55 5.86 -1.77
N ALA A 18 -2.09 4.61 -1.93
CA ALA A 18 -1.09 4.27 -2.93
C ALA A 18 -1.59 4.56 -4.35
N LEU A 19 -2.86 4.27 -4.63
CA LEU A 19 -3.48 4.57 -5.93
C LEU A 19 -3.61 6.07 -6.18
N GLY A 20 -3.99 6.84 -5.17
CA GLY A 20 -4.07 8.30 -5.24
C GLY A 20 -2.73 8.95 -5.60
N SER A 21 -1.62 8.31 -5.24
CA SER A 21 -0.26 8.80 -5.53
C SER A 21 0.20 8.59 -6.97
N ILE A 22 -0.48 7.73 -7.74
CA ILE A 22 -0.18 7.48 -9.17
C ILE A 22 -1.34 7.87 -10.09
N THR A 23 -2.52 8.14 -9.54
CA THR A 23 -3.65 8.65 -10.31
C THR A 23 -3.37 10.11 -10.62
N PRO A 24 -3.24 10.49 -11.91
CA PRO A 24 -3.05 11.88 -12.27
C PRO A 24 -4.25 12.66 -11.75
N ALA A 25 -4.05 13.51 -10.76
CA ALA A 25 -5.08 14.45 -10.39
C ALA A 25 -5.12 15.50 -11.50
N ASP A 26 -6.26 15.66 -12.15
CA ASP A 26 -6.52 16.73 -13.12
C ASP A 26 -6.67 18.09 -12.40
N ASN A 27 -5.76 18.37 -11.48
CA ASN A 27 -5.77 19.55 -10.64
C ASN A 27 -4.41 20.24 -10.61
N ARG A 28 -4.46 21.54 -10.37
CA ARG A 28 -3.30 22.43 -10.40
C ARG A 28 -2.24 22.08 -9.34
N GLU A 29 -2.65 21.47 -8.23
CA GLU A 29 -1.75 21.09 -7.13
C GLU A 29 -0.83 19.94 -7.54
N ALA A 30 -1.36 18.95 -8.26
CA ALA A 30 -0.57 17.86 -8.83
C ALA A 30 0.38 18.35 -9.93
N ASP A 31 -0.04 19.31 -10.75
CA ASP A 31 0.82 19.94 -11.77
C ASP A 31 1.98 20.71 -11.10
N ILE A 32 1.71 21.49 -10.03
CA ILE A 32 2.74 22.18 -9.22
C ILE A 32 3.74 21.17 -8.64
N TYR A 33 3.24 20.09 -8.04
CA TYR A 33 4.10 19.06 -7.46
C TYR A 33 5.01 18.41 -8.53
N SER A 34 4.45 18.11 -9.70
CA SER A 34 5.17 17.52 -10.84
C SER A 34 6.28 18.42 -11.36
N PHE A 35 6.05 19.73 -11.47
CA PHE A 35 7.08 20.71 -11.78
C PHE A 35 8.18 20.75 -10.72
N MET A 36 7.82 20.90 -9.43
CA MET A 36 8.80 20.97 -8.35
C MET A 36 9.68 19.72 -8.30
N ARG A 37 9.11 18.54 -8.49
CA ARG A 37 9.84 17.27 -8.52
C ARG A 37 10.79 17.19 -9.71
N SER A 38 10.33 17.57 -10.90
CA SER A 38 11.15 17.61 -12.13
C SER A 38 12.32 18.60 -12.00
N TYR A 39 12.10 19.74 -11.36
CA TYR A 39 13.16 20.71 -11.06
C TYR A 39 14.26 20.14 -10.16
N LEU A 40 13.88 19.31 -9.18
CA LEU A 40 14.78 18.72 -8.19
C LEU A 40 15.53 17.47 -8.71
N ASN A 41 14.92 16.68 -9.59
CA ASN A 41 15.41 15.38 -10.06
C ASN A 41 16.41 15.44 -11.24
N ASP A 42 16.81 16.62 -11.71
CA ASP A 42 17.67 16.78 -12.89
C ASP A 42 19.15 16.42 -12.62
N GLU A 43 19.40 15.15 -12.27
CA GLU A 43 20.75 14.57 -12.14
C GLU A 43 21.41 14.34 -13.51
N LEU A 44 20.66 14.40 -14.62
CA LEU A 44 21.14 14.10 -15.98
C LEU A 44 21.15 15.29 -16.95
N GLY A 45 20.79 16.50 -16.51
CA GLY A 45 20.88 17.74 -17.31
C GLY A 45 19.97 17.76 -18.54
N GLY A 46 18.82 17.09 -18.47
CA GLY A 46 17.90 16.88 -19.59
C GLY A 46 16.72 17.86 -19.64
N VAL A 47 16.52 18.66 -18.59
CA VAL A 47 15.36 19.55 -18.46
C VAL A 47 15.81 21.01 -18.53
N ASP A 48 15.19 21.81 -19.39
CA ASP A 48 15.37 23.26 -19.35
C ASP A 48 14.67 23.81 -18.08
N LYS A 49 15.46 24.05 -17.05
CA LYS A 49 14.98 24.56 -15.76
C LYS A 49 14.33 25.94 -15.87
N ALA A 50 14.72 26.77 -16.84
CA ALA A 50 14.12 28.09 -17.01
C ALA A 50 12.71 27.96 -17.59
N GLU A 51 12.54 27.14 -18.63
CA GLU A 51 11.24 26.80 -19.21
C GLU A 51 10.32 26.15 -18.18
N LEU A 52 10.85 25.20 -17.41
CA LEU A 52 10.09 24.53 -16.36
C LEU A 52 9.62 25.49 -15.25
N LEU A 53 10.48 26.42 -14.81
CA LEU A 53 10.10 27.44 -13.83
C LEU A 53 9.07 28.43 -14.40
N GLU A 54 9.12 28.72 -15.71
CA GLU A 54 8.14 29.55 -16.39
C GLU A 54 6.76 28.88 -16.39
N GLU A 55 6.68 27.61 -16.76
CA GLU A 55 5.43 26.84 -16.74
C GLU A 55 4.90 26.64 -15.32
N LEU A 56 5.77 26.41 -14.33
CA LEU A 56 5.39 26.40 -12.92
C LEU A 56 4.80 27.74 -12.47
N ALA A 57 5.41 28.87 -12.87
CA ALA A 57 4.91 30.19 -12.52
C ALA A 57 3.53 30.46 -13.16
N LYS A 58 3.34 30.07 -14.42
CA LYS A 58 2.04 30.13 -15.11
C LYS A 58 1.00 29.28 -14.37
N CYS A 59 1.37 28.06 -13.99
CA CYS A 59 0.53 27.15 -13.21
C CYS A 59 0.10 27.76 -11.86
N ILE A 60 1.04 28.26 -11.05
CA ILE A 60 0.77 28.91 -9.75
C ILE A 60 -0.14 30.14 -9.92
N THR A 61 0.10 30.95 -10.95
CA THR A 61 -0.66 32.20 -11.20
C THR A 61 -1.98 31.97 -11.93
N GLY A 62 -2.30 30.73 -12.31
CA GLY A 62 -3.53 30.38 -13.02
C GLY A 62 -3.57 30.86 -14.47
N GLN A 63 -2.42 31.17 -15.06
CA GLN A 63 -2.29 31.38 -16.50
C GLN A 63 -2.33 30.03 -17.23
N PRO A 64 -2.62 29.98 -18.54
CA PRO A 64 -2.41 28.78 -19.33
C PRO A 64 -0.94 28.35 -19.28
N TYR A 65 -0.70 27.05 -19.09
CA TYR A 65 0.64 26.45 -19.04
C TYR A 65 0.60 25.12 -19.78
N ASP A 66 1.76 24.73 -20.30
CA ASP A 66 1.97 23.39 -20.80
C ASP A 66 2.20 22.48 -19.60
N ARG A 67 1.31 21.49 -19.43
CA ARG A 67 1.45 20.53 -18.34
C ARG A 67 2.81 19.82 -18.48
N PRO A 68 3.48 19.55 -17.34
CA PRO A 68 4.69 18.74 -17.40
C PRO A 68 4.32 17.40 -18.04
N GLU A 69 5.18 16.89 -18.93
CA GLU A 69 5.02 15.51 -19.42
C GLU A 69 4.83 14.62 -18.21
N ALA A 70 3.75 13.83 -18.21
CA ALA A 70 3.43 12.96 -17.09
C ALA A 70 4.64 12.06 -16.86
N TRP A 71 5.37 12.34 -15.78
CA TRP A 71 6.50 11.53 -15.37
C TRP A 71 5.97 10.11 -15.17
N GLU A 72 6.62 9.11 -15.78
CA GLU A 72 6.23 7.71 -15.61
C GLU A 72 6.25 7.38 -14.12
N PRO A 73 5.10 7.10 -13.49
CA PRO A 73 5.06 6.90 -12.06
C PRO A 73 6.00 5.75 -11.68
N PHE A 74 6.72 5.90 -10.56
CA PHE A 74 7.74 4.93 -10.09
C PHE A 74 7.19 3.52 -9.86
N TYR A 75 5.86 3.44 -9.78
CA TYR A 75 5.08 2.22 -9.73
C TYR A 75 3.75 2.47 -10.43
N SER A 76 3.07 1.40 -10.80
CA SER A 76 1.80 1.45 -11.51
C SER A 76 0.72 0.72 -10.72
N GLN A 77 -0.49 0.65 -11.28
CA GLN A 77 -1.57 -0.19 -10.76
C GLN A 77 -1.10 -1.63 -10.53
N LYS A 78 -0.21 -2.14 -11.38
CA LYS A 78 0.32 -3.50 -11.27
C LYS A 78 1.02 -3.73 -9.93
N GLU A 79 1.88 -2.82 -9.49
CA GLU A 79 2.59 -2.94 -8.22
C GLU A 79 1.63 -2.79 -7.03
N ILE A 80 0.58 -1.98 -7.15
CA ILE A 80 -0.49 -1.89 -6.14
C ILE A 80 -1.25 -3.21 -6.05
N ASP A 81 -1.57 -3.84 -7.18
CA ASP A 81 -2.22 -5.15 -7.23
C ASP A 81 -1.32 -6.24 -6.62
N GLU A 82 0.00 -6.18 -6.87
CA GLU A 82 0.98 -7.06 -6.24
C GLU A 82 1.00 -6.88 -4.71
N LEU A 83 0.97 -5.63 -4.21
CA LEU A 83 0.86 -5.33 -2.78
C LEU A 83 -0.43 -5.91 -2.20
N ALA A 84 -1.58 -5.65 -2.84
CA ALA A 84 -2.87 -6.15 -2.43
C ALA A 84 -2.89 -7.68 -2.32
N ALA A 85 -2.26 -8.37 -3.28
CA ALA A 85 -2.15 -9.82 -3.31
C ALA A 85 -1.23 -10.36 -2.19
N VAL A 86 -0.15 -9.66 -1.83
CA VAL A 86 0.68 -10.03 -0.66
C VAL A 86 -0.15 -9.96 0.62
N MET A 87 -0.92 -8.87 0.78
CA MET A 87 -1.79 -8.67 1.94
C MET A 87 -2.89 -9.74 2.02
N ASP A 88 -3.51 -10.13 0.89
CA ASP A 88 -4.48 -11.24 0.86
C ASP A 88 -3.86 -12.55 1.29
N ARG A 89 -2.70 -12.92 0.72
CA ARG A 89 -2.01 -14.16 1.07
C ARG A 89 -1.63 -14.23 2.54
N PHE A 90 -1.31 -13.09 3.16
CA PHE A 90 -1.05 -13.02 4.58
C PHE A 90 -2.29 -13.37 5.41
N ILE A 91 -3.45 -12.78 5.09
CA ILE A 91 -4.72 -13.10 5.76
C ILE A 91 -5.17 -14.54 5.50
N ASP A 92 -5.03 -15.02 4.25
CA ASP A 92 -5.34 -16.41 3.90
C ASP A 92 -4.50 -17.37 4.75
N GLY A 93 -3.20 -17.11 4.90
CA GLY A 93 -2.31 -17.91 5.74
C GLY A 93 -2.69 -17.91 7.22
N LEU A 94 -3.15 -16.77 7.76
CA LEU A 94 -3.68 -16.70 9.13
C LEU A 94 -4.97 -17.54 9.26
N THR A 95 -5.88 -17.40 8.29
CA THR A 95 -7.18 -18.08 8.26
C THR A 95 -6.99 -19.60 8.17
N GLU A 96 -6.13 -20.06 7.26
CA GLU A 96 -5.78 -21.48 7.13
C GLU A 96 -5.11 -22.02 8.39
N GLY A 97 -4.22 -21.24 9.02
CA GLY A 97 -3.56 -21.65 10.26
C GLY A 97 -4.49 -21.69 11.49
N CYS A 98 -5.61 -20.97 11.45
CA CYS A 98 -6.68 -21.04 12.46
C CYS A 98 -7.55 -22.29 12.35
N ALA A 99 -7.42 -23.08 11.28
CA ALA A 99 -8.23 -24.27 11.06
C ALA A 99 -8.18 -25.22 12.28
N GLU A 100 -9.34 -25.82 12.58
CA GLU A 100 -9.51 -26.74 13.72
C GLU A 100 -9.14 -26.12 15.10
N GLY A 101 -9.06 -24.78 15.19
CA GLY A 101 -8.75 -24.05 16.42
C GLY A 101 -7.27 -24.04 16.76
N HIS A 102 -6.40 -24.29 15.78
CA HIS A 102 -4.95 -24.13 15.92
C HIS A 102 -4.55 -22.66 15.90
N LEU A 103 -3.41 -22.34 16.50
CA LEU A 103 -2.83 -21.01 16.35
C LEU A 103 -1.99 -20.98 15.06
N PRO A 104 -2.17 -19.99 14.19
CA PRO A 104 -1.35 -19.84 13.01
C PRO A 104 0.10 -19.48 13.40
N PRO A 105 1.09 -19.77 12.54
CA PRO A 105 2.46 -19.30 12.70
C PRO A 105 2.58 -17.80 12.37
N ALA A 106 1.83 -16.96 13.09
CA ALA A 106 1.58 -15.55 12.77
C ALA A 106 2.85 -14.74 12.52
N LYS A 107 3.87 -14.89 13.38
CA LYS A 107 5.16 -14.20 13.20
C LYS A 107 5.84 -14.57 11.88
N ALA A 108 5.88 -15.85 11.52
CA ALA A 108 6.53 -16.28 10.29
C ALA A 108 5.77 -15.81 9.05
N LEU A 109 4.44 -15.76 9.12
CA LEU A 109 3.59 -15.19 8.07
C LEU A 109 3.83 -13.69 7.92
N ALA A 110 3.93 -12.96 9.04
CA ALA A 110 4.20 -11.53 9.06
C ALA A 110 5.61 -11.21 8.51
N ASP A 111 6.65 -11.91 8.99
CA ASP A 111 8.03 -11.73 8.51
C ASP A 111 8.13 -11.98 7.00
N LYS A 112 7.44 -13.02 6.49
CA LYS A 112 7.38 -13.33 5.06
C LYS A 112 6.69 -12.24 4.27
N ALA A 113 5.50 -11.82 4.68
CA ALA A 113 4.73 -10.79 3.99
C ALA A 113 5.51 -9.46 3.97
N TRP A 114 6.10 -9.06 5.09
CA TRP A 114 6.91 -7.85 5.16
C TRP A 114 8.14 -7.91 4.25
N SER A 115 8.78 -9.07 4.13
CA SER A 115 9.87 -9.26 3.19
C SER A 115 9.42 -9.11 1.73
N GLU A 116 8.26 -9.65 1.36
CA GLU A 116 7.68 -9.50 0.02
C GLU A 116 7.33 -8.04 -0.29
N ILE A 117 6.71 -7.34 0.67
CA ILE A 117 6.38 -5.91 0.58
C ILE A 117 7.63 -5.05 0.44
N SER A 118 8.68 -5.34 1.21
CA SER A 118 9.94 -4.60 1.14
C SER A 118 10.64 -4.78 -0.20
N MET A 119 10.68 -6.01 -0.73
CA MET A 119 11.22 -6.27 -2.07
C MET A 119 10.41 -5.58 -3.17
N LEU A 120 9.10 -5.49 -3.01
CA LEU A 120 8.23 -4.77 -3.92
C LEU A 120 8.55 -3.27 -3.90
N ASP A 121 8.69 -2.66 -2.73
CA ASP A 121 9.07 -1.25 -2.60
C ASP A 121 10.44 -0.95 -3.20
N GLU A 122 11.44 -1.81 -2.96
CA GLU A 122 12.77 -1.71 -3.57
C GLU A 122 12.71 -1.69 -5.11
N LYS A 123 11.87 -2.54 -5.72
CA LYS A 123 11.66 -2.54 -7.20
C LYS A 123 11.12 -1.22 -7.73
N THR A 124 10.39 -0.49 -6.90
CA THR A 124 9.82 0.83 -7.23
C THR A 124 10.76 1.98 -6.86
N GLY A 125 12.02 1.69 -6.50
CA GLY A 125 12.97 2.70 -6.04
C GLY A 125 12.65 3.27 -4.66
N ASN A 126 11.94 2.51 -3.82
CA ASN A 126 11.43 2.93 -2.51
C ASN A 126 10.39 4.06 -2.58
N HIS A 127 9.54 4.05 -3.61
CA HIS A 127 8.50 5.06 -3.81
C HIS A 127 7.08 4.53 -3.54
N LEU A 128 6.90 3.22 -3.45
CA LEU A 128 5.60 2.62 -3.12
C LEU A 128 5.24 2.86 -1.65
N LEU A 129 6.23 2.79 -0.74
CA LEU A 129 6.01 2.88 0.69
C LEU A 129 6.68 4.12 1.30
N ASP A 130 5.87 5.17 1.48
CA ASP A 130 6.25 6.28 2.36
C ASP A 130 6.17 5.89 3.85
N SER A 131 6.53 6.81 4.74
CA SER A 131 6.51 6.55 6.18
C SER A 131 5.12 6.20 6.70
N TRP A 132 4.07 6.83 6.18
CA TRP A 132 2.71 6.60 6.65
C TRP A 132 2.23 5.20 6.23
N ARG A 133 2.40 4.82 4.95
CA ARG A 133 2.01 3.47 4.48
C ARG A 133 2.77 2.37 5.21
N ARG A 134 4.05 2.59 5.54
CA ARG A 134 4.83 1.63 6.32
C ARG A 134 4.19 1.39 7.68
N ASP A 135 3.91 2.46 8.42
CA ASP A 135 3.31 2.37 9.74
C ASP A 135 1.92 1.74 9.71
N GLU A 136 1.09 2.11 8.73
CA GLU A 136 -0.26 1.56 8.57
C GLU A 136 -0.26 0.06 8.22
N ILE A 137 0.64 -0.38 7.32
CA ILE A 137 0.78 -1.81 7.00
C ILE A 137 1.25 -2.57 8.23
N TYR A 138 2.21 -2.04 9.00
CA TYR A 138 2.66 -2.68 10.24
C TYR A 138 1.52 -2.83 11.26
N ASN A 139 0.75 -1.76 11.48
CA ASN A 139 -0.39 -1.78 12.40
C ASN A 139 -1.44 -2.80 11.93
N TRP A 140 -1.82 -2.75 10.66
CA TRP A 140 -2.77 -3.68 10.05
C TRP A 140 -2.33 -5.15 10.21
N MET A 141 -1.05 -5.45 9.97
CA MET A 141 -0.50 -6.81 10.15
C MET A 141 -0.50 -7.25 11.62
N SER A 142 -0.16 -6.34 12.54
CA SER A 142 -0.15 -6.62 13.98
C SER A 142 -1.55 -6.92 14.50
N GLU A 143 -2.53 -6.09 14.13
CA GLU A 143 -3.92 -6.26 14.52
C GLU A 143 -4.53 -7.55 13.95
N ALA A 144 -4.22 -7.90 12.70
CA ALA A 144 -4.64 -9.16 12.10
C ALA A 144 -4.05 -10.38 12.84
N CYS A 145 -2.78 -10.32 13.27
CA CYS A 145 -2.17 -11.37 14.07
C CYS A 145 -2.90 -11.54 15.42
N GLU A 146 -3.24 -10.45 16.10
CA GLU A 146 -4.02 -10.49 17.34
C GLU A 146 -5.43 -11.05 17.14
N ALA A 147 -6.10 -10.65 16.06
CA ALA A 147 -7.41 -11.15 15.68
C ALA A 147 -7.41 -12.67 15.44
N SER A 148 -6.33 -13.19 14.82
CA SER A 148 -6.18 -14.64 14.57
C SER A 148 -6.19 -15.49 15.84
N ILE A 149 -5.66 -14.96 16.95
CA ILE A 149 -5.67 -15.65 18.25
C ILE A 149 -7.11 -15.85 18.72
N GLN A 150 -7.93 -14.80 18.60
CA GLN A 150 -9.33 -14.86 19.01
C GLN A 150 -10.14 -15.80 18.11
N GLU A 151 -9.90 -15.75 16.80
CA GLU A 151 -10.57 -16.61 15.83
C GLU A 151 -10.27 -18.10 16.09
N ALA A 152 -9.01 -18.46 16.34
CA ALA A 152 -8.63 -19.81 16.74
C ALA A 152 -9.33 -20.28 18.03
N LEU A 153 -9.43 -19.40 19.04
CA LEU A 153 -10.12 -19.71 20.30
C LEU A 153 -11.63 -19.94 20.09
N GLU A 154 -12.27 -19.14 19.25
CA GLU A 154 -13.69 -19.28 18.93
C GLU A 154 -13.98 -20.60 18.19
N ILE A 155 -13.15 -20.95 17.20
CA ILE A 155 -13.24 -22.24 16.50
C ILE A 155 -13.09 -23.39 17.49
N LYS A 156 -12.05 -23.36 18.34
CA LYS A 156 -11.80 -24.39 19.34
C LYS A 156 -12.96 -24.56 20.31
N ASN A 157 -13.56 -23.46 20.80
CA ASN A 157 -14.69 -23.49 21.71
C ASN A 157 -15.95 -24.06 21.05
N SER A 158 -16.19 -23.74 19.78
CA SER A 158 -17.33 -24.27 19.02
C SER A 158 -17.23 -25.79 18.82
N MET A 159 -16.02 -26.31 18.58
CA MET A 159 -15.76 -27.74 18.44
C MET A 159 -15.89 -28.51 19.77
N GLY A 160 -15.44 -27.92 20.87
CA GLY A 160 -15.60 -28.50 22.21
C GLY A 160 -17.07 -28.56 22.68
N GLY A 161 -17.92 -27.63 22.23
CA GLY A 161 -19.36 -27.65 22.48
C GLY A 161 -20.12 -28.70 21.66
N MET A 162 -19.62 -29.09 20.49
CA MET A 162 -20.25 -30.11 19.63
C MET A 162 -20.05 -31.55 20.09
N GLN A 163 -19.07 -31.83 20.97
CA GLN A 163 -18.83 -33.19 21.49
C GLN A 163 -19.81 -33.61 22.61
N MET A 164 -20.73 -32.72 23.04
CA MET A 164 -21.68 -32.97 24.14
C MET A 164 -23.15 -33.13 23.71
N LEU A 165 -23.43 -33.35 22.42
CA LEU A 165 -24.76 -33.70 21.88
C LEU A 165 -24.70 -35.03 21.14
#